data_AF-A0A1I8NVE9-F1
#
_entry.id   AF-A0A1I8NVE9-F1
#
_cell.length_a   1.000
_cell.length_b   1.000
_cell.length_c   1.000
_cell.angle_alpha   90.00
_cell.angle_beta   90.00
_cell.angle_gamma   90.00
#
_symmetry.space_group_name_H-M   'P 1'
#
loop_
_entity.id
_entity.type
_entity.pdbx_description
1 polymer ?
#
loop_
_entity_poly.entity_id
_entity_poly.type
_entity_poly.pdbx_seq_one_letter_code
_entity_poly.pdbx_strand_id
1 'polypeptide(L)'
;MSFECVTKSDGRHKGVGNSENYFQKYILDEERRLKTNETRQQKVPNPNHSSIPLDVDICNELREYKNQDILEQKRRQKLRCESHELRLLQNQLQVAFVSRELAEQRAEQEKRKQLEIQRKREEDDNWLAECEKSKRIILQQEEKERQKKNKVREILQEQMREMQQKRKNEFESVIKDREDMEKTLKHIQAEEKAEKDLSQRFRDLCRKEMEECVRSREIQRQLEKEQNLDDTEKLMAYQMERDEMKSRMEAQKRQIIAEKMALSERIGNELAAVKSEKEKREELLISLLIEERKAKEDLKYRQNIERKIREQGAIKSQLEAYRKEIAAQKQLKLQEEEKRIREEFMRQMAEQDKLDQLSDEKRRRKVMEHNKALREMIELRRSQRAEEIAERISEYGRLLKTEQRRNQCIEDERIRILQSTPKELLRYLPPGVIKPSDREFLSLQPE
;
A
#
# COMPACT_ATOMS: atom_id res chain seq x y z
N MET A 1 66.77 46.69 13.96
CA MET A 1 67.94 46.15 14.65
C MET A 1 69.15 46.98 14.21
N SER A 2 69.96 47.42 15.18
CA SER A 2 71.40 47.73 15.07
C SER A 2 71.82 48.82 14.07
N PHE A 3 72.01 50.09 14.46
CA PHE A 3 73.18 50.68 15.16
C PHE A 3 74.54 50.53 14.45
N GLU A 4 75.02 51.65 13.90
CA GLU A 4 76.40 52.21 13.92
C GLU A 4 76.38 53.42 12.93
N CYS A 5 76.49 54.70 13.29
CA CYS A 5 77.28 55.43 14.31
C CYS A 5 78.75 55.66 13.95
N VAL A 6 79.04 56.66 13.10
CA VAL A 6 80.24 57.52 13.25
C VAL A 6 79.90 58.98 12.93
N THR A 7 79.85 59.81 13.97
CA THR A 7 80.10 61.25 13.86
C THR A 7 81.55 61.53 14.22
N LYS A 8 82.23 62.45 13.52
CA LYS A 8 83.14 63.41 14.17
C LYS A 8 83.53 64.58 13.26
N SER A 9 83.42 65.76 13.86
CA SER A 9 84.00 67.03 13.43
C SER A 9 85.52 67.02 13.49
N ASP A 10 86.19 67.82 12.65
CA ASP A 10 87.36 68.59 13.06
C ASP A 10 87.63 69.76 12.08
N GLY A 11 86.97 70.90 12.35
CA GLY A 11 87.29 72.17 11.70
C GLY A 11 88.52 72.80 12.35
N ARG A 12 89.61 72.97 11.58
CA ARG A 12 90.86 73.55 12.11
C ARG A 12 90.71 75.05 12.36
N HIS A 13 90.76 75.43 13.63
CA HIS A 13 90.82 76.83 14.05
C HIS A 13 91.88 77.02 15.16
N LYS A 14 93.16 77.10 14.74
CA LYS A 14 94.27 77.82 15.38
C LYS A 14 95.24 78.18 14.24
N GLY A 15 95.80 79.37 14.11
CA GLY A 15 95.93 80.45 15.09
C GLY A 15 97.35 80.97 14.97
N VAL A 16 97.54 82.13 14.35
CA VAL A 16 98.85 82.73 14.07
C VAL A 16 99.57 83.02 15.40
N GLY A 17 100.80 82.54 15.55
CA GLY A 17 101.60 82.82 16.74
C GLY A 17 102.99 82.20 16.69
N ASN A 18 103.97 82.95 16.17
CA ASN A 18 105.41 82.91 16.52
C ASN A 18 106.35 83.74 15.60
N SER A 19 105.84 84.67 14.78
CA SER A 19 106.70 85.57 13.99
C SER A 19 107.27 86.75 14.78
N GLU A 20 106.51 87.34 15.71
CA GLU A 20 106.94 88.52 16.49
C GLU A 20 108.13 88.23 17.43
N ASN A 21 108.18 87.01 17.98
CA ASN A 21 109.23 86.57 18.91
C ASN A 21 110.60 86.33 18.26
N TYR A 22 110.67 86.24 16.92
CA TYR A 22 111.95 86.15 16.20
C TYR A 22 112.53 87.55 15.90
N PHE A 23 111.66 88.52 15.62
CA PHE A 23 112.05 89.88 15.25
C PHE A 23 112.58 90.68 16.46
N GLN A 24 111.91 90.62 17.62
CA GLN A 24 112.42 91.25 18.85
C GLN A 24 113.75 90.65 19.31
N LYS A 25 113.95 89.34 19.13
CA LYS A 25 115.19 88.66 19.51
C LYS A 25 116.37 89.03 18.59
N TYR A 26 116.10 89.30 17.31
CA TYR A 26 117.09 89.79 16.35
C TYR A 26 117.52 91.23 16.67
N ILE A 27 116.57 92.13 16.94
CA ILE A 27 116.86 93.53 17.30
C ILE A 27 117.67 93.62 18.60
N LEU A 28 117.35 92.83 19.62
CA LEU A 28 118.09 92.78 20.89
C LEU A 28 119.48 92.10 20.80
N ASP A 29 119.79 91.42 19.70
CA ASP A 29 121.13 90.89 19.41
C ASP A 29 121.95 91.88 18.58
N GLU A 30 121.34 92.55 17.60
CA GLU A 30 121.89 93.70 16.88
C GLU A 30 122.32 94.83 17.84
N GLU A 31 121.45 95.27 18.75
CA GLU A 31 121.79 96.31 19.74
C GLU A 31 122.94 95.91 20.67
N ARG A 32 123.08 94.62 21.02
CA ARG A 32 124.20 94.13 21.81
C ARG A 32 125.50 94.10 21.01
N ARG A 33 125.46 93.72 19.73
CA ARG A 33 126.61 93.77 18.81
C ARG A 33 127.09 95.20 18.57
N LEU A 34 126.18 96.17 18.44
CA LEU A 34 126.53 97.58 18.29
C LEU A 34 127.21 98.13 19.57
N LYS A 35 126.61 97.91 20.75
CA LYS A 35 127.19 98.34 22.05
C LYS A 35 128.55 97.70 22.37
N THR A 36 128.79 96.46 21.92
CA THR A 36 130.09 95.78 22.09
C THR A 36 131.16 96.21 21.08
N ASN A 37 130.77 96.81 19.96
CA ASN A 37 131.71 97.39 18.99
C ASN A 37 132.09 98.83 19.36
N GLU A 38 131.15 99.65 19.86
CA GLU A 38 131.45 101.01 20.35
C GLU A 38 132.43 100.99 21.54
N THR A 39 132.27 100.04 22.47
CA THR A 39 133.19 99.88 23.62
C THR A 39 134.58 99.36 23.26
N ARG A 40 134.80 98.86 22.04
CA ARG A 40 136.13 98.41 21.55
C ARG A 40 136.95 99.50 20.86
N GLN A 41 136.36 100.64 20.48
CA GLN A 41 137.07 101.70 19.76
C GLN A 41 137.71 102.78 20.67
N GLN A 42 137.58 102.67 21.99
CA GLN A 42 138.20 103.60 22.94
C GLN A 42 139.07 102.87 23.98
N LYS A 43 140.36 102.64 23.68
CA LYS A 43 141.52 102.78 24.61
C LYS A 43 142.87 102.33 24.00
N VAL A 44 143.83 103.26 24.05
CA VAL A 44 145.27 103.06 24.42
C VAL A 44 146.23 102.56 23.27
N PRO A 45 147.49 103.08 23.18
CA PRO A 45 147.97 103.66 21.91
C PRO A 45 149.46 103.43 21.48
N ASN A 46 149.85 103.97 20.30
CA ASN A 46 151.21 104.38 19.85
C ASN A 46 152.31 103.28 19.66
N PRO A 47 153.47 103.55 18.99
CA PRO A 47 153.82 104.62 18.03
C PRO A 47 154.58 104.15 16.72
N ASN A 48 154.92 105.11 15.85
CA ASN A 48 155.99 105.13 14.81
C ASN A 48 155.84 104.39 13.46
N HIS A 49 155.73 105.24 12.40
CA HIS A 49 156.53 105.32 11.16
C HIS A 49 156.85 104.01 10.38
N SER A 50 156.49 103.87 9.09
CA SER A 50 156.74 104.86 8.02
C SER A 50 155.91 104.61 6.73
N SER A 51 154.72 105.22 6.58
CA SER A 51 154.01 105.42 5.28
C SER A 51 152.68 106.20 5.39
N ILE A 52 152.55 107.13 6.34
CA ILE A 52 151.25 107.75 6.73
C ILE A 52 150.99 109.13 6.05
N PRO A 53 151.20 109.26 4.73
CA PRO A 53 150.33 110.15 3.93
C PRO A 53 149.32 109.37 3.07
N LEU A 54 149.73 108.24 2.49
CA LEU A 54 149.03 107.64 1.35
C LEU A 54 147.69 106.97 1.72
N ASP A 55 147.62 106.27 2.86
CA ASP A 55 146.42 105.51 3.24
C ASP A 55 145.23 106.39 3.66
N VAL A 56 145.51 107.61 4.15
CA VAL A 56 144.46 108.59 4.49
C VAL A 56 143.87 109.16 3.20
N ASP A 57 144.72 109.47 2.22
CA ASP A 57 144.29 109.93 0.89
C ASP A 57 143.48 108.84 0.19
N ILE A 58 143.94 107.58 0.14
CA ILE A 58 143.18 106.44 -0.44
C ILE A 58 141.84 106.22 0.29
N CYS A 59 141.78 106.33 1.62
CA CYS A 59 140.52 106.22 2.36
C CYS A 59 139.55 107.38 2.07
N ASN A 60 140.07 108.57 1.83
CA ASN A 60 139.28 109.72 1.41
C ASN A 60 138.80 109.55 -0.04
N GLU A 61 139.65 109.14 -0.96
CA GLU A 61 139.31 108.81 -2.36
C GLU A 61 138.23 107.72 -2.44
N LEU A 62 138.32 106.64 -1.66
CA LEU A 62 137.29 105.59 -1.61
C LEU A 62 135.98 106.08 -0.98
N ARG A 63 136.04 107.01 -0.02
CA ARG A 63 134.86 107.65 0.57
C ARG A 63 134.22 108.61 -0.43
N GLU A 64 135.01 109.35 -1.20
CA GLU A 64 134.57 110.18 -2.31
C GLU A 64 133.96 109.34 -3.43
N TYR A 65 134.57 108.22 -3.82
CA TYR A 65 134.01 107.30 -4.81
C TYR A 65 132.68 106.71 -4.36
N LYS A 66 132.55 106.25 -3.10
CA LYS A 66 131.26 105.80 -2.56
C LYS A 66 130.23 106.92 -2.45
N ASN A 67 130.66 108.14 -2.10
CA ASN A 67 129.78 109.29 -2.10
C ASN A 67 129.32 109.64 -3.53
N GLN A 68 130.20 109.55 -4.52
CA GLN A 68 129.89 109.70 -5.94
C GLN A 68 128.93 108.62 -6.42
N ASP A 69 129.15 107.34 -6.10
CA ASP A 69 128.23 106.23 -6.38
C ASP A 69 126.84 106.46 -5.76
N ILE A 70 126.77 106.88 -4.49
CA ILE A 70 125.50 107.17 -3.81
C ILE A 70 124.82 108.39 -4.42
N LEU A 71 125.58 109.44 -4.74
CA LEU A 71 125.06 110.62 -5.45
C LEU A 71 124.59 110.27 -6.85
N GLU A 72 125.28 109.36 -7.55
CA GLU A 72 124.92 108.91 -8.90
C GLU A 72 123.71 107.97 -8.86
N GLN A 73 123.61 107.06 -7.88
CA GLN A 73 122.42 106.24 -7.65
C GLN A 73 121.23 107.12 -7.28
N LYS A 74 121.40 108.13 -6.42
CA LYS A 74 120.36 109.12 -6.12
C LYS A 74 120.02 109.98 -7.34
N ARG A 75 120.99 110.31 -8.20
CA ARG A 75 120.77 111.01 -9.48
C ARG A 75 120.00 110.13 -10.46
N ARG A 76 120.34 108.84 -10.58
CA ARG A 76 119.62 107.83 -11.38
C ARG A 76 118.22 107.55 -10.82
N GLN A 77 118.04 107.57 -9.50
CA GLN A 77 116.72 107.46 -8.85
C GLN A 77 115.86 108.69 -9.10
N LYS A 78 116.42 109.90 -8.95
CA LYS A 78 115.79 111.16 -9.35
C LYS A 78 115.41 111.12 -10.83
N LEU A 79 116.31 110.73 -11.73
CA LEU A 79 116.02 110.56 -13.15
C LEU A 79 114.89 109.55 -13.41
N ARG A 80 114.81 108.42 -12.69
CA ARG A 80 113.68 107.47 -12.77
C ARG A 80 112.35 108.08 -12.29
N CYS A 81 112.38 108.98 -11.30
CA CYS A 81 111.18 109.61 -10.74
C CYS A 81 110.74 110.84 -11.54
N GLU A 82 111.69 111.65 -12.01
CA GLU A 82 111.51 112.94 -12.69
C GLU A 82 111.34 112.77 -14.21
N SER A 83 111.99 111.78 -14.84
CA SER A 83 111.78 111.47 -16.26
C SER A 83 110.40 110.87 -16.51
N HIS A 84 109.65 111.49 -17.41
CA HIS A 84 108.36 111.00 -17.87
C HIS A 84 108.46 109.65 -18.60
N GLU A 85 109.50 109.47 -19.41
CA GLU A 85 109.70 108.28 -20.26
C GLU A 85 109.91 107.01 -19.42
N LEU A 86 110.72 107.11 -18.35
CA LEU A 86 110.99 105.97 -17.45
C LEU A 86 109.73 105.58 -16.65
N ARG A 87 108.91 106.58 -16.28
CA ARG A 87 107.61 106.34 -15.63
C ARG A 87 106.60 105.70 -16.60
N LEU A 88 106.59 106.14 -17.86
CA LEU A 88 105.77 105.55 -18.92
C LEU A 88 106.15 104.08 -19.15
N LEU A 89 107.44 103.78 -19.27
CA LEU A 89 107.96 102.41 -19.42
C LEU A 89 107.63 101.52 -18.22
N GLN A 90 107.77 102.03 -17.00
CA GLN A 90 107.39 101.29 -15.78
C GLN A 90 105.89 100.96 -15.78
N ASN A 91 105.03 101.93 -16.14
CA ASN A 91 103.59 101.70 -16.26
C ASN A 91 103.26 100.68 -17.36
N GLN A 92 103.91 100.75 -18.52
CA GLN A 92 103.76 99.77 -19.61
C GLN A 92 104.16 98.36 -19.16
N LEU A 93 105.24 98.21 -18.40
CA LEU A 93 105.68 96.91 -17.85
C LEU A 93 104.71 96.37 -16.80
N GLN A 94 104.14 97.22 -15.94
CA GLN A 94 103.10 96.82 -14.99
C GLN A 94 101.82 96.38 -15.70
N VAL A 95 101.38 97.12 -16.72
CA VAL A 95 100.23 96.75 -17.57
C VAL A 95 100.52 95.44 -18.31
N ALA A 96 101.73 95.24 -18.83
CA ALA A 96 102.12 93.97 -19.46
C ALA A 96 102.05 92.79 -18.48
N PHE A 97 102.54 92.96 -17.24
CA PHE A 97 102.45 91.93 -16.20
C PHE A 97 101.00 91.55 -15.87
N VAL A 98 100.14 92.54 -15.59
CA VAL A 98 98.71 92.32 -15.35
C VAL A 98 98.02 91.70 -16.57
N SER A 99 98.40 92.10 -17.79
CA SER A 99 97.84 91.51 -19.01
C SER A 99 98.21 90.03 -19.19
N ARG A 100 99.39 89.62 -18.71
CA ARG A 100 99.84 88.22 -18.68
C ARG A 100 99.01 87.41 -17.67
N GLU A 101 98.84 87.91 -16.45
CA GLU A 101 97.99 87.26 -15.43
C GLU A 101 96.54 87.14 -15.91
N LEU A 102 95.98 88.18 -16.54
CA LEU A 102 94.64 88.13 -17.14
C LEU A 102 94.56 87.18 -18.36
N ALA A 103 95.65 86.93 -19.08
CA ALA A 103 95.69 85.91 -20.13
C ALA A 103 95.75 84.50 -19.55
N GLU A 104 96.55 84.28 -18.50
CA GLU A 104 96.64 83.02 -17.75
C GLU A 104 95.29 82.66 -17.09
N GLN A 105 94.64 83.61 -16.41
CA GLN A 105 93.31 83.42 -15.83
C GLN A 105 92.24 83.12 -16.88
N ARG A 106 92.25 83.81 -18.03
CA ARG A 106 91.33 83.51 -19.15
C ARG A 106 91.57 82.10 -19.71
N ALA A 107 92.82 81.70 -19.90
CA ALA A 107 93.16 80.35 -20.35
C ALA A 107 92.75 79.28 -19.33
N GLU A 108 92.85 79.54 -18.03
CA GLU A 108 92.39 78.62 -16.99
C GLU A 108 90.85 78.53 -16.96
N GLN A 109 90.13 79.65 -17.01
CA GLN A 109 88.68 79.66 -17.11
C GLN A 109 88.17 78.93 -18.35
N GLU A 110 88.84 79.10 -19.50
CA GLU A 110 88.47 78.43 -20.73
C GLU A 110 88.69 76.91 -20.65
N LYS A 111 89.81 76.45 -20.06
CA LYS A 111 90.01 75.03 -19.74
C LYS A 111 88.94 74.48 -18.80
N ARG A 112 88.56 75.23 -17.75
CA ARG A 112 87.50 74.83 -16.81
C ARG A 112 86.15 74.68 -17.53
N LYS A 113 85.78 75.63 -18.40
CA LYS A 113 84.56 75.54 -19.23
C LYS A 113 84.59 74.35 -20.19
N GLN A 114 85.73 74.09 -20.84
CA GLN A 114 85.88 72.95 -21.75
C GLN A 114 85.70 71.61 -21.02
N LEU A 115 86.27 71.47 -19.82
CA LEU A 115 86.06 70.31 -18.95
C LEU A 115 84.60 70.19 -18.50
N GLU A 116 83.93 71.29 -18.17
CA GLU A 116 82.50 71.29 -17.81
C GLU A 116 81.60 70.88 -18.99
N ILE A 117 81.92 71.34 -20.21
CA ILE A 117 81.22 70.95 -21.45
C ILE A 117 81.46 69.46 -21.76
N GLN A 118 82.68 68.96 -21.58
CA GLN A 118 82.99 67.53 -21.74
C GLN A 118 82.20 66.68 -20.75
N ARG A 119 82.22 67.03 -19.47
CA ARG A 119 81.44 66.33 -18.43
C ARG A 119 79.94 66.33 -18.71
N LYS A 120 79.37 67.46 -19.15
CA LYS A 120 77.94 67.52 -19.53
C LYS A 120 77.61 66.60 -20.70
N ARG A 121 78.48 66.53 -21.71
CA ARG A 121 78.31 65.57 -22.83
C ARG A 121 78.39 64.11 -22.35
N GLU A 122 79.34 63.79 -21.48
CA GLU A 122 79.44 62.45 -20.87
C GLU A 122 78.19 62.12 -20.03
N GLU A 123 77.66 63.09 -19.27
CA GLU A 123 76.42 62.95 -18.49
C GLU A 123 75.19 62.75 -19.43
N ASP A 124 75.09 63.50 -20.53
CA ASP A 124 74.04 63.37 -21.55
C ASP A 124 74.12 62.01 -22.30
N ASP A 125 75.32 61.60 -22.72
CA ASP A 125 75.56 60.31 -23.41
C ASP A 125 75.23 59.12 -22.49
N ASN A 126 75.60 59.19 -21.21
CA ASN A 126 75.24 58.18 -20.22
C ASN A 126 73.71 58.13 -20.01
N TRP A 127 73.05 59.29 -19.89
CA TRP A 127 71.60 59.38 -19.75
C TRP A 127 70.85 58.81 -20.97
N LEU A 128 71.33 59.09 -22.18
CA LEU A 128 70.79 58.50 -23.42
C LEU A 128 70.97 56.98 -23.43
N ALA A 129 72.13 56.47 -23.02
CA ALA A 129 72.39 55.03 -22.93
C ALA A 129 71.51 54.33 -21.88
N GLU A 130 71.21 54.98 -20.74
CA GLU A 130 70.25 54.48 -19.75
C GLU A 130 68.80 54.51 -20.26
N CYS A 131 68.41 55.58 -20.95
CA CYS A 131 67.11 55.67 -21.61
C CYS A 131 66.92 54.55 -22.65
N GLU A 132 67.94 54.24 -23.44
CA GLU A 132 67.91 53.11 -24.37
C GLU A 132 67.79 51.76 -23.66
N LYS A 133 68.58 51.51 -22.61
CA LYS A 133 68.50 50.27 -21.82
C LYS A 133 67.09 50.09 -21.26
N SER A 134 66.50 51.14 -20.68
CA SER A 134 65.14 51.13 -20.15
C SER A 134 64.09 50.84 -21.23
N LYS A 135 64.18 51.48 -22.41
CA LYS A 135 63.31 51.19 -23.56
C LYS A 135 63.42 49.72 -24.01
N ARG A 136 64.64 49.18 -24.10
CA ARG A 136 64.88 47.76 -24.47
C ARG A 136 64.27 46.80 -23.44
N ILE A 137 64.36 47.10 -22.14
CA ILE A 137 63.76 46.30 -21.07
C ILE A 137 62.23 46.29 -21.18
N ILE A 138 61.60 47.46 -21.40
CA ILE A 138 60.14 47.59 -21.57
C ILE A 138 59.68 46.75 -22.77
N LEU A 139 60.31 46.90 -23.93
CA LEU A 139 59.97 46.13 -25.13
C LEU A 139 60.12 44.61 -24.92
N GLN A 140 61.15 44.17 -24.17
CA GLN A 140 61.31 42.76 -23.82
C GLN A 140 60.24 42.25 -22.84
N GLN A 141 59.75 43.10 -21.93
CA GLN A 141 58.64 42.75 -21.05
C GLN A 141 57.31 42.67 -21.82
N GLU A 142 57.03 43.63 -22.70
CA GLU A 142 55.86 43.60 -23.58
C GLU A 142 55.84 42.35 -24.47
N GLU A 143 56.98 41.98 -25.06
CA GLU A 143 57.10 40.77 -25.86
C GLU A 143 56.87 39.49 -25.04
N LYS A 144 57.41 39.42 -23.82
CA LYS A 144 57.14 38.29 -22.90
C LYS A 144 55.67 38.21 -22.52
N GLU A 145 55.00 39.33 -22.25
CA GLU A 145 53.56 39.37 -21.98
C GLU A 145 52.72 39.00 -23.21
N ARG A 146 53.13 39.42 -24.41
CA ARG A 146 52.52 39.00 -25.68
C ARG A 146 52.62 37.49 -25.88
N GLN A 147 53.80 36.91 -25.63
CA GLN A 147 54.02 35.46 -25.71
C GLN A 147 53.20 34.68 -24.67
N LYS A 148 53.09 35.17 -23.43
CA LYS A 148 52.19 34.58 -22.41
C LYS A 148 50.73 34.60 -22.88
N LYS A 149 50.25 35.76 -23.36
CA LYS A 149 48.88 35.91 -23.89
C LYS A 149 48.61 34.99 -25.08
N ASN A 150 49.58 34.81 -25.97
CA ASN A 150 49.46 33.87 -27.10
C ASN A 150 49.37 32.42 -26.62
N LYS A 151 50.25 31.98 -25.72
CA LYS A 151 50.19 30.62 -25.12
C LYS A 151 48.85 30.35 -24.41
N VAL A 152 48.32 31.33 -23.66
CA VAL A 152 46.99 31.20 -23.03
C VAL A 152 45.88 31.09 -24.08
N ARG A 153 45.96 31.83 -25.20
CA ARG A 153 45.01 31.71 -26.32
C ARG A 153 45.10 30.35 -27.02
N GLU A 154 46.30 29.83 -27.25
CA GLU A 154 46.54 28.51 -27.84
C GLU A 154 45.95 27.40 -26.96
N ILE A 155 46.21 27.42 -25.65
CA ILE A 155 45.63 26.48 -24.67
C ILE A 155 44.11 26.58 -24.65
N LEU A 156 43.54 27.78 -24.65
CA LEU A 156 42.09 27.97 -24.66
C LEU A 156 41.46 27.45 -25.97
N GLN A 157 42.12 27.64 -27.10
CA GLN A 157 41.69 27.07 -28.39
C GLN A 157 41.76 25.53 -28.41
N GLU A 158 42.75 24.93 -27.74
CA GLU A 158 42.84 23.48 -27.57
C GLU A 158 41.68 22.97 -26.70
N GLN A 159 41.45 23.58 -25.53
CA GLN A 159 40.33 23.23 -24.64
C GLN A 159 38.97 23.35 -25.34
N MET A 160 38.78 24.37 -26.17
CA MET A 160 37.57 24.52 -26.99
C MET A 160 37.44 23.41 -28.04
N ARG A 161 38.53 22.99 -28.69
CA ARG A 161 38.54 21.86 -29.64
C ARG A 161 38.28 20.53 -28.95
N GLU A 162 38.89 20.27 -27.79
CA GLU A 162 38.61 19.09 -26.96
C GLU A 162 37.14 19.04 -26.53
N MET A 163 36.58 20.15 -26.05
CA MET A 163 35.18 20.22 -25.62
C MET A 163 34.22 19.95 -26.79
N GLN A 164 34.51 20.50 -27.97
CA GLN A 164 33.74 20.21 -29.18
C GLN A 164 33.84 18.73 -29.58
N GLN A 165 35.03 18.11 -29.47
CA GLN A 165 35.20 16.69 -29.78
C GLN A 165 34.49 15.80 -28.76
N LYS A 166 34.53 16.12 -27.46
CA LYS A 166 33.76 15.42 -26.41
C LYS A 166 32.26 15.44 -26.72
N ARG A 167 31.69 16.60 -27.07
CA ARG A 167 30.28 16.74 -27.49
C ARG A 167 29.93 15.91 -28.73
N LYS A 168 30.84 15.80 -29.72
CA LYS A 168 30.65 14.93 -30.89
C LYS A 168 30.62 13.46 -30.48
N ASN A 169 31.59 13.03 -29.67
CA ASN A 169 31.67 11.65 -29.18
C ASN A 169 30.44 11.27 -28.33
N GLU A 170 29.97 12.18 -27.47
CA GLU A 170 28.74 12.05 -26.67
C GLU A 170 27.51 11.89 -27.59
N PHE A 171 27.38 12.73 -28.61
CA PHE A 171 26.29 12.64 -29.60
C PHE A 171 26.33 11.34 -30.42
N GLU A 172 27.51 10.89 -30.83
CA GLU A 172 27.71 9.59 -31.47
C GLU A 172 27.35 8.41 -30.56
N SER A 173 27.64 8.50 -29.25
CA SER A 173 27.21 7.51 -28.26
C SER A 173 25.68 7.46 -28.18
N VAL A 174 25.02 8.61 -28.00
CA VAL A 174 23.56 8.70 -27.91
C VAL A 174 22.86 8.15 -29.17
N ILE A 175 23.45 8.32 -30.35
CA ILE A 175 22.94 7.69 -31.59
C ILE A 175 23.09 6.16 -31.54
N LYS A 176 24.25 5.63 -31.14
CA LYS A 176 24.47 4.17 -31.00
C LYS A 176 23.54 3.56 -29.96
N ASP A 177 23.43 4.18 -28.79
CA ASP A 177 22.53 3.77 -27.71
C ASP A 177 21.07 3.74 -28.20
N ARG A 178 20.65 4.74 -28.98
CA ARG A 178 19.34 4.76 -29.63
C ARG A 178 19.17 3.61 -30.64
N GLU A 179 20.14 3.37 -31.51
CA GLU A 179 20.07 2.28 -32.49
C GLU A 179 19.99 0.91 -31.80
N ASP A 180 20.70 0.70 -30.70
CA ASP A 180 20.68 -0.53 -29.92
C ASP A 180 19.37 -0.67 -29.12
N MET A 181 18.79 0.42 -28.61
CA MET A 181 17.42 0.42 -28.10
C MET A 181 16.39 0.09 -29.19
N GLU A 182 16.54 0.63 -30.42
CA GLU A 182 15.65 0.28 -31.53
C GLU A 182 15.79 -1.19 -31.97
N LYS A 183 16.99 -1.78 -31.88
CA LYS A 183 17.23 -3.22 -32.14
C LYS A 183 16.59 -4.10 -31.07
N THR A 184 16.78 -3.79 -29.78
CA THR A 184 16.20 -4.54 -28.66
C THR A 184 14.67 -4.45 -28.64
N LEU A 185 14.08 -3.29 -28.92
CA LEU A 185 12.63 -3.14 -29.09
C LEU A 185 12.08 -4.00 -30.24
N LYS A 186 12.77 -4.06 -31.39
CA LYS A 186 12.39 -4.93 -32.52
C LYS A 186 12.49 -6.42 -32.15
N HIS A 187 13.49 -6.80 -31.35
CA HIS A 187 13.66 -8.17 -30.87
C HIS A 187 12.52 -8.58 -29.93
N ILE A 188 12.21 -7.77 -28.91
CA ILE A 188 11.08 -8.00 -27.99
C ILE A 188 9.75 -8.10 -28.74
N GLN A 189 9.50 -7.20 -29.71
CA GLN A 189 8.29 -7.26 -30.54
C GLN A 189 8.22 -8.50 -31.43
N ALA A 190 9.35 -9.09 -31.82
CA ALA A 190 9.38 -10.35 -32.57
C ALA A 190 9.11 -11.56 -31.65
N GLU A 191 9.68 -11.56 -30.45
CA GLU A 191 9.44 -12.59 -29.42
C GLU A 191 7.97 -12.59 -28.97
N GLU A 192 7.41 -11.43 -28.64
CA GLU A 192 5.98 -11.29 -28.30
C GLU A 192 5.05 -11.82 -29.40
N LYS A 193 5.40 -11.61 -30.68
CA LYS A 193 4.61 -12.13 -31.81
C LYS A 193 4.73 -13.66 -31.89
N ALA A 194 5.94 -14.19 -31.78
CA ALA A 194 6.17 -15.63 -31.78
C ALA A 194 5.44 -16.33 -30.61
N GLU A 195 5.45 -15.75 -29.42
CA GLU A 195 4.70 -16.26 -28.26
C GLU A 195 3.18 -16.23 -28.48
N LYS A 196 2.65 -15.11 -29.02
CA LYS A 196 1.22 -14.99 -29.37
C LYS A 196 0.80 -16.03 -30.42
N ASP A 197 1.64 -16.29 -31.42
CA ASP A 197 1.40 -17.31 -32.45
C ASP A 197 1.46 -18.73 -31.88
N LEU A 198 2.42 -19.04 -31.00
CA LEU A 198 2.49 -20.33 -30.30
C LEU A 198 1.26 -20.54 -29.40
N SER A 199 0.85 -19.52 -28.66
CA SER A 199 -0.36 -19.52 -27.82
C SER A 199 -1.65 -19.72 -28.64
N GLN A 200 -1.73 -19.16 -29.85
CA GLN A 200 -2.85 -19.41 -30.77
C GLN A 200 -2.84 -20.86 -31.27
N ARG A 201 -1.68 -21.35 -31.76
CA ARG A 201 -1.53 -22.74 -32.22
C ARG A 201 -1.91 -23.75 -31.13
N PHE A 202 -1.47 -23.52 -29.89
CA PHE A 202 -1.84 -24.37 -28.75
C PHE A 202 -3.35 -24.36 -28.48
N ARG A 203 -3.98 -23.19 -28.47
CA ARG A 203 -5.45 -23.08 -28.31
C ARG A 203 -6.22 -23.78 -29.44
N ASP A 204 -5.72 -23.73 -30.67
CA ASP A 204 -6.34 -24.40 -31.81
C ASP A 204 -6.14 -25.92 -31.80
N LEU A 205 -5.01 -26.41 -31.26
CA LEU A 205 -4.81 -27.84 -30.99
C LEU A 205 -5.78 -28.35 -29.91
N CYS A 206 -5.83 -27.71 -28.75
CA CYS A 206 -6.76 -28.08 -27.68
C CYS A 206 -8.23 -28.00 -28.11
N ARG A 207 -8.58 -27.07 -29.00
CA ARG A 207 -9.93 -26.99 -29.60
C ARG A 207 -10.24 -28.24 -30.42
N LYS A 208 -9.33 -28.67 -31.29
CA LYS A 208 -9.49 -29.88 -32.12
C LYS A 208 -9.60 -31.14 -31.25
N GLU A 209 -8.72 -31.29 -30.27
CA GLU A 209 -8.78 -32.41 -29.31
C GLU A 209 -10.11 -32.44 -28.55
N MET A 210 -10.63 -31.28 -28.13
CA MET A 210 -11.93 -31.18 -27.48
C MET A 210 -13.09 -31.51 -28.42
N GLU A 211 -13.05 -31.05 -29.68
CA GLU A 211 -14.04 -31.43 -30.70
C GLU A 211 -14.04 -32.93 -30.97
N GLU A 212 -12.86 -33.56 -31.09
CA GLU A 212 -12.71 -35.01 -31.26
C GLU A 212 -13.24 -35.77 -30.03
N CYS A 213 -12.94 -35.32 -28.81
CA CYS A 213 -13.50 -35.88 -27.59
C CYS A 213 -15.04 -35.78 -27.56
N VAL A 214 -15.63 -34.68 -28.03
CA VAL A 214 -17.08 -34.50 -28.11
C VAL A 214 -17.70 -35.44 -29.15
N ARG A 215 -17.09 -35.55 -30.34
CA ARG A 215 -17.54 -36.49 -31.40
C ARG A 215 -17.51 -37.93 -30.91
N SER A 216 -16.41 -38.37 -30.30
CA SER A 216 -16.27 -39.73 -29.74
C SER A 216 -17.30 -40.01 -28.64
N ARG A 217 -17.60 -39.03 -27.76
CA ARG A 217 -18.67 -39.15 -26.76
C ARG A 217 -20.07 -39.21 -27.36
N GLU A 218 -20.31 -38.60 -28.52
CA GLU A 218 -21.60 -38.70 -29.22
C GLU A 218 -21.75 -40.07 -29.88
N ILE A 219 -20.72 -40.56 -30.57
CA ILE A 219 -20.68 -41.91 -31.15
C ILE A 219 -20.89 -42.97 -30.06
N GLN A 220 -20.20 -42.87 -28.92
CA GLN A 220 -20.40 -43.78 -27.79
C GLN A 220 -21.85 -43.73 -27.26
N ARG A 221 -22.43 -42.53 -27.08
CA ARG A 221 -23.84 -42.39 -26.66
C ARG A 221 -24.85 -42.90 -27.69
N GLN A 222 -24.49 -42.98 -28.97
CA GLN A 222 -25.31 -43.61 -30.01
C GLN A 222 -25.22 -45.13 -29.91
N LEU A 223 -24.01 -45.69 -29.83
CA LEU A 223 -23.78 -47.13 -29.66
C LEU A 223 -24.43 -47.67 -28.37
N GLU A 224 -24.31 -46.93 -27.26
CA GLU A 224 -24.98 -47.29 -26.00
C GLU A 224 -26.50 -47.29 -26.14
N LYS A 225 -27.10 -46.38 -26.93
CA LYS A 225 -28.55 -46.39 -27.19
C LYS A 225 -28.96 -47.60 -28.02
N GLU A 226 -28.20 -47.94 -29.06
CA GLU A 226 -28.45 -49.13 -29.90
C GLU A 226 -28.36 -50.41 -29.06
N GLN A 227 -27.31 -50.57 -28.25
CA GLN A 227 -27.18 -51.70 -27.32
C GLN A 227 -28.33 -51.79 -26.31
N ASN A 228 -28.75 -50.66 -25.72
CA ASN A 228 -29.90 -50.63 -24.82
C ASN A 228 -31.20 -51.01 -25.54
N LEU A 229 -31.40 -50.61 -26.80
CA LEU A 229 -32.57 -51.02 -27.59
C LEU A 229 -32.55 -52.54 -27.82
N ASP A 230 -31.45 -53.09 -28.33
CA ASP A 230 -31.28 -54.53 -28.54
C ASP A 230 -31.55 -55.34 -27.25
N ASP A 231 -31.07 -54.86 -26.10
CA ASP A 231 -31.29 -55.53 -24.82
C ASP A 231 -32.73 -55.39 -24.32
N THR A 232 -33.42 -54.26 -24.59
CA THR A 232 -34.87 -54.16 -24.32
C THR A 232 -35.70 -55.07 -25.22
N GLU A 233 -35.32 -55.26 -26.49
CA GLU A 233 -35.99 -56.19 -27.40
C GLU A 233 -35.82 -57.65 -26.93
N LYS A 234 -34.59 -58.06 -26.58
CA LYS A 234 -34.32 -59.38 -25.97
C LYS A 234 -35.13 -59.60 -24.68
N LEU A 235 -35.20 -58.58 -23.83
CA LEU A 235 -35.97 -58.65 -22.58
C LEU A 235 -37.48 -58.76 -22.84
N MET A 236 -38.03 -58.03 -23.82
CA MET A 236 -39.43 -58.15 -24.21
C MET A 236 -39.73 -59.54 -24.79
N ALA A 237 -38.88 -60.07 -25.68
CA ALA A 237 -39.02 -61.42 -26.22
C ALA A 237 -39.04 -62.48 -25.10
N TYR A 238 -38.09 -62.40 -24.16
CA TYR A 238 -38.05 -63.29 -22.99
C TYR A 238 -39.28 -63.17 -22.08
N GLN A 239 -39.81 -61.95 -21.90
CA GLN A 239 -41.06 -61.74 -21.16
C GLN A 239 -42.26 -62.37 -21.88
N MET A 240 -42.36 -62.22 -23.20
CA MET A 240 -43.42 -62.83 -24.01
C MET A 240 -43.38 -64.36 -23.93
N GLU A 241 -42.21 -64.98 -24.14
CA GLU A 241 -42.05 -66.44 -24.01
C GLU A 241 -42.46 -66.94 -22.62
N ARG A 242 -42.01 -66.24 -21.56
CA ARG A 242 -42.31 -66.60 -20.17
C ARG A 242 -43.81 -66.48 -19.87
N ASP A 243 -44.47 -65.45 -20.37
CA ASP A 243 -45.88 -65.20 -20.10
C ASP A 243 -46.79 -66.07 -20.99
N GLU A 244 -46.33 -66.49 -22.18
CA GLU A 244 -46.97 -67.56 -22.95
C GLU A 244 -46.86 -68.91 -22.20
N MET A 245 -45.68 -69.25 -21.68
CA MET A 245 -45.49 -70.47 -20.88
C MET A 245 -46.37 -70.47 -19.62
N LYS A 246 -46.50 -69.34 -18.91
CA LYS A 246 -47.48 -69.20 -17.82
C LYS A 246 -48.91 -69.43 -18.31
N SER A 247 -49.29 -68.83 -19.44
CA SER A 247 -50.63 -68.96 -20.03
C SER A 247 -50.96 -70.41 -20.40
N ARG A 248 -50.00 -71.15 -20.97
CA ARG A 248 -50.11 -72.59 -21.25
C ARG A 248 -50.31 -73.40 -19.95
N MET A 249 -49.53 -73.12 -18.90
CA MET A 249 -49.66 -73.77 -17.59
C MET A 249 -51.00 -73.43 -16.89
N GLU A 250 -51.50 -72.20 -17.04
CA GLU A 250 -52.82 -71.82 -16.54
C GLU A 250 -53.95 -72.50 -17.31
N ALA A 251 -53.86 -72.60 -18.63
CA ALA A 251 -54.85 -73.31 -19.45
C ALA A 251 -54.96 -74.80 -19.04
N GLN A 252 -53.82 -75.47 -18.85
CA GLN A 252 -53.79 -76.85 -18.33
C GLN A 252 -54.42 -76.97 -16.93
N LYS A 253 -54.11 -76.04 -16.01
CA LYS A 253 -54.76 -76.00 -14.68
C LYS A 253 -56.28 -75.81 -14.79
N ARG A 254 -56.75 -74.94 -15.68
CA ARG A 254 -58.19 -74.72 -15.92
C ARG A 254 -58.87 -75.96 -16.48
N GLN A 255 -58.24 -76.68 -17.40
CA GLN A 255 -58.73 -77.97 -17.92
C GLN A 255 -58.87 -79.01 -16.80
N ILE A 256 -57.82 -79.23 -16.00
CA ILE A 256 -57.85 -80.17 -14.87
C ILE A 256 -58.94 -79.81 -13.83
N ILE A 257 -59.17 -78.51 -13.59
CA ILE A 257 -60.25 -78.05 -12.70
C ILE A 257 -61.62 -78.37 -13.33
N ALA A 258 -61.82 -78.08 -14.62
CA ALA A 258 -63.07 -78.36 -15.32
C ALA A 258 -63.42 -79.86 -15.34
N GLU A 259 -62.43 -80.74 -15.60
CA GLU A 259 -62.59 -82.20 -15.53
C GLU A 259 -63.00 -82.66 -14.13
N LYS A 260 -62.34 -82.13 -13.09
CA LYS A 260 -62.69 -82.43 -11.68
C LYS A 260 -64.09 -81.94 -11.33
N MET A 261 -64.52 -80.78 -11.82
CA MET A 261 -65.87 -80.26 -11.60
C MET A 261 -66.92 -81.14 -12.30
N ALA A 262 -66.71 -81.51 -13.56
CA ALA A 262 -67.62 -82.40 -14.30
C ALA A 262 -67.74 -83.79 -13.64
N LEU A 263 -66.63 -84.34 -13.14
CA LEU A 263 -66.64 -85.60 -12.39
C LEU A 263 -67.37 -85.47 -11.04
N SER A 264 -67.18 -84.34 -10.35
CA SER A 264 -67.89 -84.05 -9.09
C SER A 264 -69.40 -83.86 -9.30
N GLU A 265 -69.80 -83.21 -10.38
CA GLU A 265 -71.20 -83.04 -10.78
C GLU A 265 -71.85 -84.38 -11.12
N ARG A 266 -71.15 -85.27 -11.84
CA ARG A 266 -71.61 -86.63 -12.13
C ARG A 266 -71.90 -87.43 -10.85
N ILE A 267 -70.95 -87.44 -9.91
CA ILE A 267 -71.11 -88.09 -8.60
C ILE A 267 -72.27 -87.44 -7.82
N GLY A 268 -72.40 -86.11 -7.87
CA GLY A 268 -73.51 -85.39 -7.24
C GLY A 268 -74.88 -85.84 -7.78
N ASN A 269 -75.01 -85.98 -9.10
CA ASN A 269 -76.23 -86.43 -9.76
C ASN A 269 -76.56 -87.91 -9.46
N GLU A 270 -75.57 -88.80 -9.47
CA GLU A 270 -75.75 -90.21 -9.08
C GLU A 270 -76.20 -90.33 -7.61
N LEU A 271 -75.59 -89.55 -6.71
CA LEU A 271 -75.93 -89.55 -5.28
C LEU A 271 -77.32 -88.93 -5.02
N ALA A 272 -77.73 -87.92 -5.80
CA ALA A 272 -79.08 -87.37 -5.78
C ALA A 272 -80.14 -88.38 -6.26
N ALA A 273 -79.85 -89.15 -7.32
CA ALA A 273 -80.74 -90.21 -7.80
C ALA A 273 -80.95 -91.30 -6.71
N VAL A 274 -79.86 -91.79 -6.11
CA VAL A 274 -79.92 -92.78 -5.01
C VAL A 274 -80.66 -92.25 -3.79
N LYS A 275 -80.56 -90.95 -3.47
CA LYS A 275 -81.37 -90.32 -2.41
C LYS A 275 -82.85 -90.30 -2.77
N SER A 276 -83.21 -89.87 -3.98
CA SER A 276 -84.60 -89.84 -4.43
C SER A 276 -85.25 -91.23 -4.44
N GLU A 277 -84.51 -92.29 -4.79
CA GLU A 277 -85.02 -93.66 -4.70
C GLU A 277 -85.24 -94.12 -3.24
N LYS A 278 -84.38 -93.71 -2.30
CA LYS A 278 -84.58 -93.97 -0.87
C LYS A 278 -85.81 -93.24 -0.34
N GLU A 279 -85.95 -91.95 -0.65
CA GLU A 279 -87.10 -91.13 -0.25
C GLU A 279 -88.42 -91.76 -0.77
N LYS A 280 -88.52 -92.11 -2.05
CA LYS A 280 -89.68 -92.82 -2.62
C LYS A 280 -89.98 -94.15 -1.92
N ARG A 281 -88.95 -94.90 -1.52
CA ARG A 281 -89.10 -96.17 -0.79
C ARG A 281 -89.60 -95.94 0.64
N GLU A 282 -89.14 -94.88 1.30
CA GLU A 282 -89.61 -94.49 2.63
C GLU A 282 -91.06 -93.98 2.59
N GLU A 283 -91.43 -93.19 1.59
CA GLU A 283 -92.82 -92.77 1.31
C GLU A 283 -93.76 -93.97 1.13
N LEU A 284 -93.36 -94.98 0.33
CA LEU A 284 -94.13 -96.22 0.13
C LEU A 284 -94.26 -97.06 1.41
N LEU A 285 -93.23 -97.10 2.25
CA LEU A 285 -93.29 -97.74 3.56
C LEU A 285 -94.27 -97.04 4.50
N ILE A 286 -94.28 -95.69 4.49
CA ILE A 286 -95.21 -94.88 5.27
C ILE A 286 -96.65 -95.06 4.76
N SER A 287 -96.89 -95.09 3.45
CA SER A 287 -98.23 -95.27 2.89
C SER A 287 -98.81 -96.65 3.24
N LEU A 288 -98.02 -97.72 3.12
CA LEU A 288 -98.42 -99.07 3.56
C LEU A 288 -98.75 -99.12 5.05
N LEU A 289 -97.96 -98.45 5.91
CA LEU A 289 -98.23 -98.36 7.34
C LEU A 289 -99.55 -97.64 7.67
N ILE A 290 -99.91 -96.63 6.87
CA ILE A 290 -101.19 -95.93 6.98
C ILE A 290 -102.34 -96.83 6.52
N GLU A 291 -102.19 -97.56 5.41
CA GLU A 291 -103.21 -98.49 4.90
C GLU A 291 -103.45 -99.67 5.85
N GLU A 292 -102.40 -100.25 6.43
CA GLU A 292 -102.55 -101.27 7.48
C GLU A 292 -103.33 -100.76 8.69
N ARG A 293 -103.08 -99.52 9.12
CA ARG A 293 -103.82 -98.90 10.24
C ARG A 293 -105.29 -98.70 9.88
N LYS A 294 -105.58 -98.15 8.69
CA LYS A 294 -106.95 -98.01 8.16
C LYS A 294 -107.68 -99.35 8.08
N ALA A 295 -107.05 -100.40 7.55
CA ALA A 295 -107.64 -101.74 7.47
C ALA A 295 -107.94 -102.34 8.86
N LYS A 296 -107.07 -102.11 9.85
CA LYS A 296 -107.29 -102.50 11.26
C LYS A 296 -108.44 -101.70 11.89
N GLU A 297 -108.60 -100.43 11.54
CA GLU A 297 -109.71 -99.58 11.99
C GLU A 297 -111.05 -99.96 11.35
N ASP A 298 -111.08 -100.20 10.03
CA ASP A 298 -112.25 -100.70 9.30
C ASP A 298 -112.74 -102.05 9.85
N LEU A 299 -111.82 -102.96 10.19
CA LEU A 299 -112.18 -104.26 10.75
C LEU A 299 -112.79 -104.12 12.16
N LYS A 300 -112.28 -103.21 13.00
CA LYS A 300 -112.90 -102.83 14.28
C LYS A 300 -114.26 -102.16 14.07
N TYR A 301 -114.41 -101.32 13.06
CA TYR A 301 -115.66 -100.63 12.73
C TYR A 301 -116.75 -101.62 12.31
N ARG A 302 -116.43 -102.57 11.42
CA ARG A 302 -117.34 -103.66 11.01
C ARG A 302 -117.78 -104.52 12.20
N GLN A 303 -116.86 -104.92 13.08
CA GLN A 303 -117.18 -105.67 14.30
C GLN A 303 -118.09 -104.89 15.26
N ASN A 304 -117.91 -103.57 15.38
CA ASN A 304 -118.78 -102.72 16.20
C ASN A 304 -120.17 -102.52 15.58
N ILE A 305 -120.28 -102.48 14.24
CA ILE A 305 -121.59 -102.45 13.54
C ILE A 305 -122.35 -103.76 13.77
N GLU A 306 -121.71 -104.92 13.58
CA GLU A 306 -122.38 -106.21 13.85
C GLU A 306 -122.89 -106.32 15.29
N ARG A 307 -122.10 -105.84 16.26
CA ARG A 307 -122.49 -105.84 17.68
C ARG A 307 -123.73 -104.98 17.91
N LYS A 308 -123.74 -103.75 17.37
CA LYS A 308 -124.89 -102.84 17.43
C LYS A 308 -126.14 -103.38 16.73
N ILE A 309 -126.01 -104.13 15.64
CA ILE A 309 -127.14 -104.76 14.94
C ILE A 309 -127.76 -105.89 15.80
N ARG A 310 -126.93 -106.72 16.46
CA ARG A 310 -127.42 -107.75 17.40
C ARG A 310 -128.11 -107.14 18.62
N GLU A 311 -127.55 -106.06 19.17
CA GLU A 311 -128.13 -105.30 20.29
C GLU A 311 -129.48 -104.64 19.90
N GLN A 312 -129.59 -104.03 18.71
CA GLN A 312 -130.85 -103.47 18.22
C GLN A 312 -131.94 -104.53 17.96
N GLY A 313 -131.56 -105.76 17.57
CA GLY A 313 -132.49 -106.88 17.42
C GLY A 313 -133.11 -107.29 18.77
N ALA A 314 -132.27 -107.47 19.79
CA ALA A 314 -132.73 -107.81 21.15
C ALA A 314 -133.60 -106.71 21.77
N ILE A 315 -133.23 -105.44 21.57
CA ILE A 315 -133.95 -104.29 22.13
C ILE A 315 -135.33 -104.09 21.45
N LYS A 316 -135.50 -104.41 20.16
CA LYS A 316 -136.81 -104.30 19.48
C LYS A 316 -137.85 -105.27 20.06
N SER A 317 -137.50 -106.54 20.29
CA SER A 317 -138.44 -107.50 20.90
C SER A 317 -138.78 -107.18 22.37
N GLN A 318 -137.89 -106.49 23.10
CA GLN A 318 -138.14 -106.08 24.48
C GLN A 318 -138.97 -104.79 24.57
N LEU A 319 -138.81 -103.86 23.63
CA LEU A 319 -139.57 -102.60 23.61
C LEU A 319 -141.04 -102.75 23.17
N GLU A 320 -141.41 -103.78 22.41
CA GLU A 320 -142.82 -104.06 22.09
C GLU A 320 -143.62 -104.59 23.30
N ALA A 321 -142.96 -105.27 24.24
CA ALA A 321 -143.55 -105.61 25.54
C ALA A 321 -143.62 -104.37 26.46
N TYR A 322 -142.52 -103.61 26.57
CA TYR A 322 -142.39 -102.52 27.54
C TYR A 322 -143.17 -101.24 27.15
N ARG A 323 -143.49 -101.04 25.86
CA ARG A 323 -144.36 -99.95 25.39
C ARG A 323 -145.81 -100.04 25.88
N LYS A 324 -146.25 -101.19 26.43
CA LYS A 324 -147.55 -101.32 27.10
C LYS A 324 -147.53 -100.88 28.57
N GLU A 325 -146.36 -100.69 29.19
CA GLU A 325 -146.23 -100.30 30.61
C GLU A 325 -145.71 -98.86 30.84
N ILE A 326 -144.84 -98.33 29.96
CA ILE A 326 -144.19 -97.02 30.21
C ILE A 326 -145.05 -95.78 29.93
N ALA A 327 -146.32 -95.95 29.53
CA ALA A 327 -147.27 -94.83 29.42
C ALA A 327 -147.57 -94.09 30.75
N ALA A 328 -147.02 -94.54 31.88
CA ALA A 328 -147.43 -94.12 33.22
C ALA A 328 -146.51 -93.16 34.01
N GLN A 329 -145.18 -93.07 33.78
CA GLN A 329 -144.30 -92.70 34.92
C GLN A 329 -143.07 -91.76 34.82
N LYS A 330 -142.62 -91.19 33.69
CA LYS A 330 -141.42 -90.28 33.72
C LYS A 330 -141.56 -88.94 33.03
N GLN A 331 -142.14 -88.00 33.78
CA GLN A 331 -142.18 -86.55 33.52
C GLN A 331 -141.28 -85.76 34.51
N LEU A 332 -140.17 -86.32 35.02
CA LEU A 332 -139.66 -85.88 36.35
C LEU A 332 -138.18 -85.51 36.57
N LYS A 333 -137.18 -85.86 35.74
CA LYS A 333 -135.76 -85.59 36.12
C LYS A 333 -134.93 -84.98 35.00
N LEU A 334 -134.90 -83.65 35.00
CA LEU A 334 -134.33 -82.76 33.99
C LEU A 334 -133.57 -81.58 34.66
N GLN A 335 -132.86 -81.83 35.79
CA GLN A 335 -132.33 -80.73 36.64
C GLN A 335 -130.93 -80.96 37.27
N GLU A 336 -130.14 -81.95 36.80
CA GLU A 336 -128.89 -82.38 37.45
C GLU A 336 -127.76 -82.57 36.40
N GLU A 337 -126.60 -81.88 36.39
CA GLU A 337 -126.20 -80.66 37.11
C GLU A 337 -125.00 -79.93 36.37
N GLU A 338 -125.14 -78.67 35.97
CA GLU A 338 -124.16 -77.88 35.16
C GLU A 338 -122.94 -77.34 35.94
N LYS A 339 -122.44 -78.03 36.99
CA LYS A 339 -121.61 -77.38 38.03
C LYS A 339 -120.08 -77.55 37.99
N ARG A 340 -119.48 -78.35 37.09
CA ARG A 340 -118.04 -78.70 37.20
C ARG A 340 -117.03 -77.85 36.41
N ILE A 341 -117.45 -76.73 35.81
CA ILE A 341 -116.66 -75.98 34.78
C ILE A 341 -115.74 -74.88 35.39
N ARG A 342 -115.43 -74.89 36.70
CA ARG A 342 -114.94 -73.66 37.40
C ARG A 342 -113.53 -73.62 38.01
N GLU A 343 -112.67 -74.65 37.92
CA GLU A 343 -111.49 -74.73 38.81
C GLU A 343 -110.07 -74.82 38.18
N GLU A 344 -109.87 -75.10 36.88
CA GLU A 344 -108.51 -75.45 36.38
C GLU A 344 -107.71 -74.32 35.68
N PHE A 345 -108.28 -73.13 35.46
CA PHE A 345 -107.68 -72.08 34.61
C PHE A 345 -106.49 -71.29 35.23
N MET A 346 -106.09 -71.55 36.48
CA MET A 346 -105.12 -70.72 37.22
C MET A 346 -103.68 -71.29 37.34
N ARG A 347 -103.33 -72.37 36.61
CA ARG A 347 -102.12 -73.17 36.94
C ARG A 347 -100.92 -73.14 35.99
N GLN A 348 -100.95 -72.44 34.84
CA GLN A 348 -99.89 -72.56 33.80
C GLN A 348 -99.31 -71.24 33.25
N MET A 349 -99.44 -70.13 33.99
CA MET A 349 -98.84 -68.82 33.64
C MET A 349 -97.43 -68.57 34.25
N ALA A 350 -96.73 -69.61 34.72
CA ALA A 350 -95.56 -69.46 35.60
C ALA A 350 -94.21 -70.01 35.04
N GLU A 351 -94.19 -70.68 33.88
CA GLU A 351 -92.97 -71.26 33.31
C GLU A 351 -92.73 -70.87 31.85
N GLN A 352 -92.02 -69.74 31.64
CA GLN A 352 -90.88 -69.55 30.71
C GLN A 352 -90.69 -68.09 30.24
N ASP A 353 -90.58 -67.17 31.20
CA ASP A 353 -90.06 -65.80 30.98
C ASP A 353 -88.62 -65.67 31.53
N LYS A 354 -87.77 -66.66 31.23
CA LYS A 354 -86.47 -66.84 31.94
C LYS A 354 -85.29 -67.34 31.11
N LEU A 355 -85.35 -67.27 29.78
CA LEU A 355 -84.25 -67.66 28.90
C LEU A 355 -83.80 -66.57 27.88
N ASP A 356 -84.25 -65.33 28.05
CA ASP A 356 -83.89 -64.18 27.19
C ASP A 356 -82.88 -63.19 27.80
N GLN A 357 -82.30 -63.48 28.97
CA GLN A 357 -81.54 -62.49 29.77
C GLN A 357 -79.99 -62.59 29.72
N LEU A 358 -79.38 -63.07 28.61
CA LEU A 358 -77.90 -63.14 28.51
C LEU A 358 -77.26 -62.65 27.19
N SER A 359 -77.98 -61.98 26.29
CA SER A 359 -77.42 -61.51 25.00
C SER A 359 -77.13 -59.99 24.93
N ASP A 360 -77.92 -59.14 25.60
CA ASP A 360 -77.95 -57.70 25.31
C ASP A 360 -76.93 -56.83 26.07
N GLU A 361 -76.43 -57.27 27.23
CA GLU A 361 -75.50 -56.46 28.04
C GLU A 361 -74.09 -56.40 27.40
N LYS A 362 -73.68 -57.48 26.72
CA LYS A 362 -72.35 -57.64 26.12
C LYS A 362 -72.13 -56.72 24.90
N ARG A 363 -73.21 -56.30 24.23
CA ARG A 363 -73.18 -55.36 23.09
C ARG A 363 -73.02 -53.91 23.54
N ARG A 364 -73.58 -53.52 24.69
CA ARG A 364 -73.55 -52.13 25.19
C ARG A 364 -72.15 -51.71 25.69
N ARG A 365 -71.41 -52.58 26.37
CA ARG A 365 -70.06 -52.24 26.89
C ARG A 365 -69.04 -51.89 25.79
N LYS A 366 -68.93 -52.71 24.73
CA LYS A 366 -67.98 -52.46 23.62
C LYS A 366 -68.21 -51.14 22.87
N VAL A 367 -69.47 -50.72 22.72
CA VAL A 367 -69.81 -49.44 22.05
C VAL A 367 -69.46 -48.24 22.94
N MET A 368 -69.58 -48.38 24.27
CA MET A 368 -69.18 -47.34 25.22
C MET A 368 -67.66 -47.14 25.28
N GLU A 369 -66.89 -48.23 25.29
CA GLU A 369 -65.41 -48.19 25.32
C GLU A 369 -64.84 -47.53 24.05
N HIS A 370 -65.32 -47.91 22.87
CA HIS A 370 -64.88 -47.29 21.61
C HIS A 370 -65.24 -45.79 21.54
N ASN A 371 -66.42 -45.39 22.04
CA ASN A 371 -66.81 -43.98 22.07
C ASN A 371 -66.01 -43.16 23.09
N LYS A 372 -65.48 -43.78 24.17
CA LYS A 372 -64.60 -43.13 25.13
C LYS A 372 -63.23 -42.84 24.51
N ALA A 373 -62.59 -43.85 23.92
CA ALA A 373 -61.28 -43.71 23.27
C ALA A 373 -61.29 -42.68 22.12
N LEU A 374 -62.40 -42.58 21.37
CA LEU A 374 -62.52 -41.59 20.29
C LEU A 374 -62.62 -40.15 20.82
N ARG A 375 -63.30 -39.93 21.96
CA ARG A 375 -63.37 -38.61 22.61
C ARG A 375 -62.02 -38.19 23.17
N GLU A 376 -61.33 -39.09 23.87
CA GLU A 376 -59.99 -38.84 24.40
C GLU A 376 -59.00 -38.45 23.30
N MET A 377 -59.05 -39.11 22.12
CA MET A 377 -58.23 -38.73 20.96
C MET A 377 -58.60 -37.36 20.34
N ILE A 378 -59.88 -36.98 20.34
CA ILE A 378 -60.34 -35.68 19.82
C ILE A 378 -59.99 -34.55 20.80
N GLU A 379 -60.10 -34.80 22.11
CA GLU A 379 -59.72 -33.86 23.16
C GLU A 379 -58.20 -33.67 23.20
N LEU A 380 -57.40 -34.73 23.08
CA LEU A 380 -55.94 -34.62 22.99
C LEU A 380 -55.49 -33.76 21.79
N ARG A 381 -56.08 -33.97 20.60
CA ARG A 381 -55.79 -33.14 19.41
C ARG A 381 -56.34 -31.70 19.48
N ARG A 382 -57.26 -31.42 20.40
CA ARG A 382 -57.74 -30.06 20.70
C ARG A 382 -56.83 -29.39 21.73
N SER A 383 -56.37 -30.12 22.75
CA SER A 383 -55.36 -29.66 23.72
C SER A 383 -54.06 -29.29 23.00
N GLN A 384 -53.51 -30.20 22.20
CA GLN A 384 -52.26 -29.98 21.46
C GLN A 384 -52.33 -28.75 20.54
N ARG A 385 -53.44 -28.55 19.82
CA ARG A 385 -53.63 -27.33 19.00
C ARG A 385 -53.86 -26.07 19.83
N ALA A 386 -54.47 -26.17 21.00
CA ALA A 386 -54.62 -25.04 21.91
C ALA A 386 -53.27 -24.64 22.53
N GLU A 387 -52.43 -25.62 22.88
CA GLU A 387 -51.06 -25.43 23.36
C GLU A 387 -50.17 -24.84 22.27
N GLU A 388 -50.14 -25.40 21.05
CA GLU A 388 -49.38 -24.83 19.92
C GLU A 388 -49.78 -23.37 19.59
N ILE A 389 -51.07 -23.04 19.69
CA ILE A 389 -51.57 -21.67 19.47
C ILE A 389 -51.20 -20.77 20.66
N ALA A 390 -51.31 -21.25 21.89
CA ALA A 390 -50.93 -20.50 23.09
C ALA A 390 -49.41 -20.23 23.14
N GLU A 391 -48.59 -21.20 22.76
CA GLU A 391 -47.14 -21.06 22.61
C GLU A 391 -46.80 -20.04 21.53
N ARG A 392 -47.40 -20.12 20.33
CA ARG A 392 -47.18 -19.11 19.28
C ARG A 392 -47.60 -17.70 19.71
N ILE A 393 -48.71 -17.54 20.43
CA ILE A 393 -49.15 -16.24 20.98
C ILE A 393 -48.17 -15.76 22.07
N SER A 394 -47.67 -16.67 22.92
CA SER A 394 -46.69 -16.37 23.97
C SER A 394 -45.33 -15.95 23.38
N GLU A 395 -44.84 -16.66 22.36
CA GLU A 395 -43.61 -16.32 21.65
C GLU A 395 -43.73 -15.00 20.90
N TYR A 396 -44.84 -14.76 20.19
CA TYR A 396 -45.11 -13.48 19.54
C TYR A 396 -45.20 -12.34 20.55
N GLY A 397 -45.86 -12.57 21.70
CA GLY A 397 -45.90 -11.62 22.82
C GLY A 397 -44.53 -11.37 23.47
N ARG A 398 -43.66 -12.39 23.54
CA ARG A 398 -42.27 -12.27 24.02
C ARG A 398 -41.44 -11.45 23.05
N LEU A 399 -41.53 -11.73 21.74
CA LEU A 399 -40.86 -10.99 20.68
C LEU A 399 -41.29 -9.52 20.65
N LEU A 400 -42.59 -9.26 20.75
CA LEU A 400 -43.13 -7.91 20.85
C LEU A 400 -42.62 -7.16 22.09
N LYS A 401 -42.55 -7.83 23.26
CA LYS A 401 -41.98 -7.25 24.48
C LYS A 401 -40.47 -6.99 24.37
N THR A 402 -39.70 -7.84 23.69
CA THR A 402 -38.27 -7.58 23.44
C THR A 402 -38.05 -6.44 22.47
N GLU A 403 -38.84 -6.33 21.40
CA GLU A 403 -38.76 -5.19 20.47
C GLU A 403 -39.28 -3.90 21.10
N GLN A 404 -40.32 -3.93 21.95
CA GLN A 404 -40.74 -2.78 22.75
C GLN A 404 -39.64 -2.31 23.71
N ARG A 405 -38.98 -3.21 24.44
CA ARG A 405 -37.83 -2.86 25.30
C ARG A 405 -36.66 -2.32 24.49
N ARG A 406 -36.37 -2.90 23.33
CA ARG A 406 -35.33 -2.42 22.42
C ARG A 406 -35.62 -1.00 21.94
N ASN A 407 -36.85 -0.73 21.53
CA ASN A 407 -37.30 0.60 21.10
C ASN A 407 -37.32 1.60 22.26
N GLN A 408 -37.66 1.19 23.48
CA GLN A 408 -37.50 2.01 24.70
C GLN A 408 -36.04 2.38 24.92
N CYS A 409 -35.11 1.42 24.94
CA CYS A 409 -33.68 1.72 25.06
C CYS A 409 -33.15 2.63 23.92
N ILE A 410 -33.67 2.49 22.70
CA ILE A 410 -33.31 3.34 21.56
C ILE A 410 -33.82 4.78 21.76
N GLU A 411 -35.07 4.97 22.21
CA GLU A 411 -35.59 6.32 22.50
C GLU A 411 -34.93 6.94 23.75
N ASP A 412 -34.62 6.15 24.79
CA ASP A 412 -33.91 6.60 25.98
C ASP A 412 -32.49 7.11 25.64
N GLU A 413 -31.71 6.37 24.85
CA GLU A 413 -30.39 6.83 24.39
C GLU A 413 -30.52 7.96 23.35
N ARG A 414 -31.55 7.97 22.51
CA ARG A 414 -31.83 9.10 21.60
C ARG A 414 -32.09 10.39 22.38
N ILE A 415 -32.87 10.34 23.46
CA ILE A 415 -33.10 11.48 24.35
C ILE A 415 -31.79 11.85 25.07
N ARG A 416 -31.00 10.88 25.55
CA ARG A 416 -29.71 11.16 26.22
C ARG A 416 -28.69 11.81 25.29
N ILE A 417 -28.64 11.41 24.01
CA ILE A 417 -27.82 12.04 22.96
C ILE A 417 -28.29 13.47 22.69
N LEU A 418 -29.60 13.70 22.57
CA LEU A 418 -30.17 15.04 22.39
C LEU A 418 -29.92 15.97 23.59
N GLN A 419 -29.94 15.44 24.82
CA GLN A 419 -29.65 16.19 26.06
C GLN A 419 -28.15 16.51 26.26
N SER A 420 -27.26 15.62 25.83
CA SER A 420 -25.79 15.81 25.93
C SER A 420 -25.22 16.69 24.81
N THR A 421 -25.99 16.91 23.75
CA THR A 421 -25.61 17.80 22.64
C THR A 421 -25.77 19.27 23.06
N PRO A 422 -24.76 20.15 22.86
CA PRO A 422 -24.88 21.57 23.16
C PRO A 422 -26.06 22.21 22.42
N LYS A 423 -26.84 23.06 23.11
CA LYS A 423 -28.05 23.71 22.55
C LYS A 423 -27.78 24.52 21.27
N GLU A 424 -26.56 25.05 21.14
CA GLU A 424 -26.09 25.78 19.96
C GLU A 424 -26.01 24.90 18.70
N LEU A 425 -25.75 23.60 18.87
CA LEU A 425 -25.64 22.64 17.76
C LEU A 425 -27.02 22.15 17.30
N LEU A 426 -28.01 22.08 18.21
CA LEU A 426 -29.39 21.66 17.92
C LEU A 426 -30.08 22.55 16.88
N ARG A 427 -29.67 23.82 16.73
CA ARG A 427 -30.20 24.76 15.73
C ARG A 427 -29.83 24.40 14.28
N TYR A 428 -28.81 23.56 14.07
CA TYR A 428 -28.33 23.15 12.74
C TYR A 428 -28.84 21.76 12.30
N LEU A 429 -29.73 21.13 13.08
CA LEU A 429 -30.37 19.87 12.69
C LEU A 429 -31.41 20.09 11.57
N PRO A 430 -31.51 19.17 10.59
CA PRO A 430 -32.56 19.23 9.57
C PRO A 430 -33.98 19.19 10.18
N PRO A 431 -34.94 19.94 9.60
CA PRO A 431 -36.33 19.89 10.04
C PRO A 431 -36.89 18.46 9.87
N GLY A 432 -37.39 17.88 10.97
CA GLY A 432 -37.91 16.51 11.03
C GLY A 432 -37.10 15.53 11.89
N VAL A 433 -35.88 15.87 12.33
CA VAL A 433 -35.07 15.00 13.23
C VAL A 433 -35.56 15.06 14.69
N ILE A 434 -36.10 16.21 15.10
CA ILE A 434 -36.71 16.44 16.41
C ILE A 434 -38.22 16.19 16.30
N LYS A 435 -38.73 15.20 17.05
CA LYS A 435 -40.16 14.90 17.18
C LYS A 435 -40.82 15.98 18.06
N PRO A 436 -42.13 16.26 17.90
CA PRO A 436 -42.83 17.23 18.75
C PRO A 436 -42.71 16.90 20.25
N SER A 437 -42.74 15.62 20.62
CA SER A 437 -42.58 15.14 22.01
C SER A 437 -41.18 15.38 22.60
N ASP A 438 -40.13 15.53 21.79
CA ASP A 438 -38.77 15.78 22.31
C ASP A 438 -38.61 17.22 22.82
N ARG A 439 -39.48 18.15 22.38
CA ARG A 439 -39.42 19.58 22.74
C ARG A 439 -39.61 19.80 24.24
N GLU A 440 -40.42 18.96 24.88
CA GLU A 440 -40.67 18.98 26.34
C GLU A 440 -39.40 18.66 27.14
N PHE A 441 -38.56 17.74 26.65
CA PHE A 441 -37.33 17.29 27.34
C PHE A 441 -36.11 18.19 27.11
N LEU A 442 -36.12 19.03 26.06
CA LEU A 442 -34.97 19.84 25.66
C LEU A 442 -35.04 21.31 26.13
N SER A 443 -36.16 21.73 26.72
CA SER A 443 -36.37 23.10 27.22
C SER A 443 -36.06 24.16 26.16
N LEU A 444 -36.54 23.93 24.94
CA LEU A 444 -36.46 24.88 23.83
C LEU A 444 -37.71 25.77 23.86
N GLN A 445 -37.51 27.09 23.85
CA GLN A 445 -38.62 28.04 23.72
C GLN A 445 -39.33 27.83 22.37
N PRO A 446 -40.66 27.99 22.29
CA PRO A 446 -41.35 27.94 21.01
C PRO A 446 -41.00 29.17 20.16
N GLU A 447 -40.56 28.91 18.93
CA GLU A 447 -40.67 29.85 17.79
C GLU A 447 -42.03 29.64 17.09
#